data_AF-A0A2M8NG22-F1
#
_entry.id   AF-A0A2M8NG22-F1
#
_cell.length_a   1.000
_cell.length_b   1.000
_cell.length_c   1.000
_cell.angle_alpha   90.00
_cell.angle_beta   90.00
_cell.angle_gamma   90.00
#
_symmetry.space_group_name_H-M   'P 1'
#
loop_
_entity.id
_entity.type
_entity.pdbx_description
1 polymer ?
#
loop_
_entity_poly.entity_id
_entity_poly.type
_entity_poly.pdbx_seq_one_letter_code
_entity_poly.pdbx_strand_id
1 'polypeptide(L)'
;MYFNKTMFEAAGAPLPEADWTWDDYIAACRTIRETLGNYCFANGGGLPTFDWWAWVVPFIEGYGGTLLAEDGRTVTLNSPETLAGLQAYVDMWVTHDIAQPLDFDAGGNCFLVGQCATMFFIPGIMSALRALDPQPFEWDLQVIPSHPEGKFTGMGTYGFAVSSNAQNLQVAWDFVKHLASAEAQLAIAANYAGTPLLRSLRE
;
A
#
# COMPACT_ATOMS: atom_id res chain seq x y z
N MET A 1 4.65 2.17 -3.25
CA MET A 1 5.50 0.98 -3.01
C MET A 1 6.80 1.46 -2.41
N TYR A 2 7.15 0.97 -1.23
CA TYR A 2 8.50 1.10 -0.67
C TYR A 2 9.36 -0.02 -1.24
N PHE A 3 10.61 0.26 -1.60
CA PHE A 3 11.54 -0.77 -2.07
C PHE A 3 12.93 -0.61 -1.48
N ASN A 4 13.60 -1.74 -1.24
CA ASN A 4 14.95 -1.86 -0.72
C ASN A 4 15.92 -1.84 -1.91
N LYS A 5 16.42 -0.65 -2.24
CA LYS A 5 17.30 -0.43 -3.39
C LYS A 5 18.55 -1.32 -3.33
N THR A 6 19.14 -1.46 -2.14
CA THR A 6 20.31 -2.34 -1.92
C THR A 6 20.02 -3.80 -2.31
N MET A 7 18.84 -4.32 -1.99
CA MET A 7 18.47 -5.71 -2.32
C MET A 7 18.22 -5.90 -3.82
N PHE A 8 17.57 -4.94 -4.49
CA PHE A 8 17.40 -5.00 -5.94
C PHE A 8 18.75 -5.00 -6.67
N GLU A 9 19.66 -4.11 -6.28
CA GLU A 9 21.01 -4.04 -6.85
C GLU A 9 21.82 -5.31 -6.58
N ALA A 10 21.76 -5.85 -5.36
CA ALA A 10 22.45 -7.09 -4.99
C ALA A 10 21.94 -8.31 -5.77
N ALA A 11 20.64 -8.35 -6.08
CA ALA A 11 20.04 -9.41 -6.89
C ALA A 11 20.29 -9.24 -8.39
N GLY A 12 20.76 -8.07 -8.83
CA GLY A 12 20.81 -7.70 -10.26
C GLY A 12 19.42 -7.50 -10.88
N ALA A 13 18.39 -7.25 -10.05
CA ALA A 13 17.04 -6.96 -10.52
C ALA A 13 16.93 -5.48 -10.95
N PRO A 14 16.14 -5.17 -12.00
CA PRO A 14 15.90 -3.77 -12.39
C PRO A 14 15.21 -3.01 -11.25
N LEU A 15 15.56 -1.74 -11.06
CA LEU A 15 14.93 -0.90 -10.05
C LEU A 15 13.49 -0.51 -10.45
N PRO A 16 12.56 -0.36 -9.50
CA PRO A 16 11.19 0.03 -9.80
C PRO A 16 11.05 1.36 -10.56
N GLU A 17 10.35 1.32 -11.68
CA GLU A 17 10.02 2.50 -12.50
C GLU A 17 8.52 2.83 -12.46
N ALA A 18 8.18 4.07 -12.83
CA ALA A 18 6.82 4.57 -12.67
C ALA A 18 5.81 3.97 -13.67
N ASP A 19 6.29 3.40 -14.76
CA ASP A 19 5.53 2.74 -15.82
C ASP A 19 5.52 1.21 -15.72
N TRP A 20 6.13 0.63 -14.67
CA TRP A 20 6.08 -0.79 -14.42
C TRP A 20 4.65 -1.34 -14.43
N THR A 21 4.51 -2.50 -15.06
CA THR A 21 3.34 -3.35 -14.99
C THR A 21 3.47 -4.35 -13.84
N TRP A 22 2.36 -4.99 -13.50
CA TRP A 22 2.35 -6.08 -12.52
C TRP A 22 3.28 -7.23 -12.93
N ASP A 23 3.40 -7.50 -14.23
CA ASP A 23 4.30 -8.52 -14.77
C ASP A 23 5.78 -8.14 -14.61
N ASP A 24 6.13 -6.86 -14.83
CA ASP A 24 7.50 -6.36 -14.60
C ASP A 24 7.90 -6.52 -13.12
N TYR A 25 6.97 -6.21 -12.22
CA TYR A 25 7.16 -6.39 -10.79
C TYR A 25 7.37 -7.86 -10.42
N ILE A 26 6.52 -8.77 -10.92
CA ILE A 26 6.68 -10.22 -10.68
C ILE A 26 8.03 -10.71 -11.22
N ALA A 27 8.45 -10.26 -12.41
CA ALA A 27 9.72 -10.65 -13.01
C ALA A 27 10.92 -10.20 -12.14
N ALA A 28 10.95 -8.93 -11.71
CA ALA A 28 11.99 -8.43 -10.82
C ALA A 28 12.01 -9.16 -9.47
N CYS A 29 10.83 -9.44 -8.91
CA CYS A 29 10.68 -10.18 -7.67
C CYS A 29 11.16 -11.64 -7.78
N ARG A 30 10.93 -12.30 -8.91
CA ARG A 30 11.47 -13.65 -9.18
C ARG A 30 12.99 -13.63 -9.23
N THR A 31 13.59 -12.64 -9.89
CA THR A 31 15.06 -12.48 -9.89
C THR A 31 15.61 -12.36 -8.47
N ILE A 32 14.95 -11.58 -7.59
CA ILE A 32 15.36 -11.47 -6.18
C ILE A 32 15.24 -12.82 -5.47
N ARG A 33 14.11 -13.51 -5.64
CA ARG A 33 13.86 -14.82 -5.02
C ARG A 33 14.87 -15.88 -5.46
N GLU A 34 15.18 -15.94 -6.74
CA GLU A 34 16.11 -16.92 -7.33
C GLU A 34 17.56 -16.63 -6.95
N THR A 35 17.96 -15.35 -6.93
CA THR A 35 19.36 -14.97 -6.70
C THR A 35 19.72 -14.91 -5.21
N LEU A 36 18.83 -14.38 -4.37
CA LEU A 36 19.12 -14.13 -2.95
C LEU A 36 18.37 -15.08 -2.01
N GLY A 37 17.30 -15.74 -2.48
CA GLY A 37 16.42 -16.52 -1.62
C GLY A 37 15.47 -15.67 -0.76
N ASN A 38 15.55 -14.35 -0.83
CA ASN A 38 14.65 -13.44 -0.12
C ASN A 38 13.26 -13.40 -0.75
N TYR A 39 12.24 -13.13 0.06
CA TYR A 39 10.91 -12.78 -0.46
C TYR A 39 10.93 -11.35 -1.00
N CYS A 40 10.14 -11.09 -2.03
CA CYS A 40 10.03 -9.76 -2.59
C CYS A 40 8.97 -8.92 -1.89
N PHE A 41 7.79 -9.50 -1.62
CA PHE A 41 6.64 -8.76 -1.09
C PHE A 41 6.45 -9.01 0.42
N ALA A 42 6.61 -7.95 1.22
CA ALA A 42 6.20 -7.96 2.63
C ALA A 42 4.68 -7.83 2.74
N ASN A 43 4.02 -8.95 2.97
CA ASN A 43 2.59 -9.01 3.26
C ASN A 43 2.22 -8.14 4.47
N GLY A 44 0.98 -7.64 4.53
CA GLY A 44 0.49 -7.04 5.77
C GLY A 44 1.04 -5.65 6.07
N GLY A 45 1.91 -5.08 5.22
CA GLY A 45 2.83 -4.06 5.72
C GLY A 45 3.64 -4.60 6.91
N GLY A 46 4.06 -5.86 6.84
CA GLY A 46 4.70 -6.63 7.92
C GLY A 46 3.78 -7.20 9.00
N LEU A 47 2.45 -7.17 8.81
CA LEU A 47 1.48 -7.78 9.72
C LEU A 47 1.08 -9.20 9.26
N PRO A 48 0.63 -10.08 10.17
CA PRO A 48 0.16 -11.43 9.81
C PRO A 48 -1.27 -11.39 9.23
N THR A 49 -1.51 -10.49 8.27
CA THR A 49 -2.78 -10.33 7.53
C THR A 49 -2.49 -10.10 6.06
N PHE A 50 -3.39 -10.58 5.20
CA PHE A 50 -3.45 -10.30 3.77
C PHE A 50 -4.81 -9.66 3.38
N ASP A 51 -5.70 -9.45 4.33
CA ASP A 51 -7.11 -9.14 4.09
C ASP A 51 -7.45 -7.66 4.21
N TRP A 52 -6.43 -6.80 4.36
CA TRP A 52 -6.67 -5.37 4.36
C TRP A 52 -7.21 -4.94 3.00
N TRP A 53 -8.41 -4.35 3.00
CA TRP A 53 -9.13 -3.94 1.81
C TRP A 53 -8.28 -3.04 0.88
N ALA A 54 -7.38 -2.24 1.42
CA ALA A 54 -6.50 -1.38 0.62
C ALA A 54 -5.45 -2.17 -0.20
N TRP A 55 -5.22 -3.44 0.09
CA TRP A 55 -4.46 -4.32 -0.80
C TRP A 55 -5.37 -5.10 -1.72
N VAL A 56 -6.48 -5.62 -1.23
CA VAL A 56 -7.32 -6.54 -2.01
C VAL A 56 -8.12 -5.81 -3.10
N VAL A 57 -8.70 -4.64 -2.78
CA VAL A 57 -9.58 -3.90 -3.70
C VAL A 57 -8.87 -3.44 -4.97
N PRO A 58 -7.63 -2.91 -4.93
CA PRO A 58 -6.90 -2.55 -6.15
C PRO A 58 -6.69 -3.72 -7.12
N PHE A 59 -6.53 -4.95 -6.63
CA PHE A 59 -6.44 -6.12 -7.50
C PHE A 59 -7.79 -6.47 -8.11
N ILE A 60 -8.89 -6.35 -7.35
CA ILE A 60 -10.24 -6.55 -7.88
C ILE A 60 -10.51 -5.55 -9.02
N GLU A 61 -10.33 -4.25 -8.76
CA GLU A 61 -10.56 -3.19 -9.75
C GLU A 61 -9.57 -3.27 -10.91
N GLY A 62 -8.31 -3.62 -10.64
CA GLY A 62 -7.26 -3.79 -11.63
C GLY A 62 -7.50 -4.88 -12.67
N TYR A 63 -8.43 -5.79 -12.39
CA TYR A 63 -8.88 -6.86 -13.29
C TYR A 63 -10.33 -6.64 -13.76
N GLY A 64 -10.89 -5.46 -13.54
CA GLY A 64 -12.24 -5.07 -14.00
C GLY A 64 -13.38 -5.52 -13.09
N GLY A 65 -13.08 -6.06 -11.91
CA GLY A 65 -14.06 -6.47 -10.91
C GLY A 65 -14.53 -5.31 -10.03
N THR A 66 -15.59 -5.54 -9.27
CA THR A 66 -16.11 -4.58 -8.27
C THR A 66 -16.61 -5.33 -7.03
N LEU A 67 -16.65 -4.64 -5.88
CA LEU A 67 -17.24 -5.20 -4.65
C LEU A 67 -18.78 -5.19 -4.68
N LEU A 68 -19.34 -4.11 -5.23
CA LEU A 68 -20.77 -3.86 -5.40
C LEU A 68 -21.04 -3.45 -6.85
N ALA A 69 -22.22 -3.78 -7.35
CA ALA A 69 -22.74 -3.23 -8.59
C ALA A 69 -23.08 -1.74 -8.44
N GLU A 70 -23.39 -1.09 -9.56
CA GLU A 70 -23.76 0.34 -9.62
C GLU A 70 -24.98 0.69 -8.75
N ASP A 71 -25.86 -0.28 -8.48
CA ASP A 71 -27.01 -0.10 -7.60
C ASP A 71 -26.64 0.06 -6.10
N GLY A 72 -25.37 -0.16 -5.74
CA GLY A 72 -24.84 -0.08 -4.38
C GLY A 72 -25.39 -1.13 -3.41
N ARG A 73 -26.07 -2.16 -3.91
CA ARG A 73 -26.78 -3.17 -3.11
C ARG A 73 -26.46 -4.60 -3.52
N THR A 74 -26.15 -4.82 -4.79
CA THR A 74 -25.81 -6.14 -5.33
C THR A 74 -24.33 -6.40 -5.12
N VAL A 75 -24.00 -7.46 -4.38
CA VAL A 75 -22.62 -7.90 -4.16
C VAL A 75 -22.12 -8.65 -5.39
N THR A 76 -20.94 -8.26 -5.88
CA THR A 76 -20.34 -8.76 -7.14
C THR A 76 -19.04 -9.52 -6.93
N LEU A 77 -18.76 -9.92 -5.68
CA LEU A 77 -17.52 -10.61 -5.28
C LEU A 77 -17.26 -11.96 -5.98
N ASN A 78 -18.28 -12.55 -6.60
CA ASN A 78 -18.19 -13.82 -7.32
C ASN A 78 -18.17 -13.64 -8.85
N SER A 79 -18.05 -12.41 -9.36
CA SER A 79 -17.90 -12.19 -10.81
C SER A 79 -16.57 -12.77 -11.30
N PRO A 80 -16.47 -13.21 -12.57
CA PRO A 80 -15.21 -13.71 -13.15
C PRO A 80 -14.04 -12.73 -12.99
N GLU A 81 -14.31 -11.43 -13.13
CA GLU A 81 -13.32 -10.35 -13.04
C GLU A 81 -12.82 -10.19 -11.60
N THR A 82 -13.74 -10.20 -10.63
CA THR A 82 -13.38 -10.14 -9.20
C THR A 82 -12.58 -11.38 -8.78
N LEU A 83 -12.98 -12.57 -9.23
CA LEU A 83 -12.25 -13.81 -8.97
C LEU A 83 -10.85 -13.79 -9.62
N ALA A 84 -10.70 -13.20 -10.81
CA ALA A 84 -9.40 -13.04 -11.46
C ALA A 84 -8.47 -12.11 -10.67
N GLY A 85 -8.97 -10.97 -10.18
CA GLY A 85 -8.20 -10.07 -9.32
C GLY A 85 -7.78 -10.72 -8.00
N LEU A 86 -8.70 -11.42 -7.33
CA LEU A 86 -8.38 -12.19 -6.12
C LEU A 86 -7.35 -13.29 -6.39
N GLN A 87 -7.46 -13.99 -7.52
CA GLN A 87 -6.51 -15.02 -7.90
C GLN A 87 -5.12 -14.41 -8.14
N ALA A 88 -5.02 -13.29 -8.86
CA ALA A 88 -3.75 -12.59 -9.09
C ALA A 88 -3.07 -12.13 -7.79
N TYR A 89 -3.87 -11.72 -6.80
CA TYR A 89 -3.35 -11.41 -5.46
C TYR A 89 -2.78 -12.66 -4.79
N VAL A 90 -3.56 -13.75 -4.75
CA VAL A 90 -3.15 -15.04 -4.15
C VAL A 90 -1.95 -15.66 -4.87
N ASP A 91 -1.83 -15.49 -6.18
CA ASP A 91 -0.76 -16.04 -7.01
C ASP A 91 0.63 -15.53 -6.60
N MET A 92 0.73 -14.36 -5.95
CA MET A 92 2.00 -13.90 -5.37
C MET A 92 2.61 -14.92 -4.40
N TRP A 93 1.78 -15.67 -3.67
CA TRP A 93 2.22 -16.72 -2.75
C TRP A 93 2.30 -18.08 -3.44
N VAL A 94 1.21 -18.51 -4.08
CA VAL A 94 1.04 -19.92 -4.45
C VAL A 94 1.61 -20.27 -5.82
N THR A 95 1.72 -19.28 -6.70
CA THR A 95 2.15 -19.47 -8.10
C THR A 95 3.53 -18.89 -8.33
N HIS A 96 3.80 -17.70 -7.78
CA HIS A 96 5.04 -16.97 -8.00
C HIS A 96 6.09 -17.16 -6.89
N ASP A 97 5.69 -17.56 -5.68
CA ASP A 97 6.57 -17.69 -4.50
C ASP A 97 7.38 -16.41 -4.20
N ILE A 98 6.79 -15.23 -4.43
CA ILE A 98 7.45 -13.94 -4.24
C ILE A 98 7.00 -13.23 -2.96
N ALA A 99 5.86 -13.61 -2.40
CA ALA A 99 5.33 -13.02 -1.19
C ALA A 99 5.71 -13.83 0.05
N GLN A 100 6.04 -13.13 1.13
CA GLN A 100 6.33 -13.79 2.40
C GLN A 100 5.11 -14.60 2.89
N PRO A 101 5.29 -15.84 3.35
CA PRO A 101 4.25 -16.60 4.05
C PRO A 101 3.73 -15.87 5.29
N LEU A 102 2.51 -16.19 5.73
CA LEU A 102 1.88 -15.56 6.90
C LEU A 102 2.58 -15.91 8.23
N ASP A 103 3.17 -17.09 8.30
CA ASP A 103 3.93 -17.61 9.43
C ASP A 103 5.44 -17.34 9.32
N PHE A 104 5.85 -16.51 8.34
CA PHE A 104 7.25 -16.14 8.18
C PHE A 104 7.73 -15.27 9.34
N ASP A 105 8.64 -15.83 10.15
CA ASP A 105 9.27 -15.09 11.25
C ASP A 105 10.54 -14.38 10.79
N ALA A 106 10.39 -13.09 10.46
CA ALA A 106 11.53 -12.22 10.14
C ALA A 106 12.19 -11.60 11.39
N GLY A 107 11.67 -11.86 12.60
CA GLY A 107 12.05 -11.12 13.82
C GLY A 107 11.52 -9.68 13.84
N GLY A 108 10.52 -9.37 13.01
CA GLY A 108 9.93 -8.04 12.85
C GLY A 108 9.16 -7.92 11.54
N ASN A 109 8.85 -6.68 11.13
CA ASN A 109 8.34 -6.45 9.78
C ASN A 109 9.45 -6.75 8.77
N CYS A 110 9.21 -7.72 7.89
CA CYS A 110 10.19 -8.23 6.92
C CYS A 110 10.85 -7.16 6.06
N PHE A 111 10.10 -6.12 5.63
CA PHE A 111 10.70 -5.02 4.90
C PHE A 111 11.60 -4.18 5.82
N LEU A 112 11.10 -3.78 7.00
CA LEU A 112 11.88 -2.95 7.95
C LEU A 112 13.19 -3.62 8.39
N VAL A 113 13.20 -4.94 8.54
CA VAL A 113 14.42 -5.70 8.91
C VAL A 113 15.27 -6.10 7.70
N GLY A 114 14.90 -5.68 6.49
CA GLY A 114 15.67 -5.92 5.26
C GLY A 114 15.60 -7.34 4.72
N GLN A 115 14.60 -8.14 5.13
CA GLN A 115 14.40 -9.51 4.64
C GLN A 115 13.45 -9.58 3.43
N CYS A 116 12.67 -8.52 3.18
CA CYS A 116 11.80 -8.40 2.01
C CYS A 116 12.20 -7.21 1.14
N ALA A 117 12.10 -7.36 -0.18
CA ALA A 117 12.51 -6.32 -1.12
C ALA A 117 11.57 -5.12 -1.19
N THR A 118 10.27 -5.33 -0.96
CA THR A 118 9.24 -4.31 -1.15
C THR A 118 8.13 -4.40 -0.11
N MET A 119 7.43 -3.30 0.10
CA MET A 119 6.25 -3.21 0.95
C MET A 119 5.24 -2.24 0.35
N PHE A 120 3.97 -2.65 0.27
CA PHE A 120 2.88 -1.77 -0.16
C PHE A 120 2.17 -1.25 1.08
N PHE A 121 2.35 0.04 1.38
CA PHE A 121 1.78 0.64 2.56
C PHE A 121 1.54 2.13 2.38
N ILE A 122 0.79 2.72 3.31
CA ILE A 122 0.48 4.15 3.34
C ILE A 122 1.68 4.98 3.85
N PRO A 123 1.73 6.29 3.55
CA PRO A 123 2.80 7.20 3.97
C PRO A 123 3.19 7.15 5.45
N GLY A 124 2.26 6.83 6.35
CA GLY A 124 2.49 6.85 7.80
C GLY A 124 3.65 6.00 8.29
N ILE A 125 4.09 4.99 7.53
CA ILE A 125 5.26 4.17 7.89
C ILE A 125 6.60 4.89 7.65
N MET A 126 6.62 5.98 6.88
CA MET A 126 7.86 6.74 6.61
C MET A 126 8.54 7.25 7.88
N SER A 127 7.77 7.68 8.89
CA SER A 127 8.34 8.10 10.18
C SER A 127 9.12 6.98 10.84
N ALA A 128 8.57 5.76 10.85
CA ALA A 128 9.22 4.61 11.45
C ALA A 128 10.48 4.20 10.67
N LEU A 129 10.40 4.17 9.33
CA LEU A 129 11.55 3.89 8.46
C LEU A 129 12.70 4.88 8.69
N ARG A 130 12.41 6.19 8.68
CA ARG A 130 13.42 7.24 8.86
C ARG A 130 14.02 7.28 10.27
N ALA A 131 13.31 6.75 11.27
CA ALA A 131 13.80 6.71 12.64
C ALA A 131 14.80 5.57 12.92
N LEU A 132 14.99 4.62 12.00
CA LEU A 132 15.99 3.57 12.13
C LEU A 132 17.40 4.16 12.03
N ASP A 133 18.24 3.91 13.03
CA ASP A 133 19.64 4.36 13.05
C ASP A 133 20.54 3.24 13.64
N PRO A 134 21.47 2.67 12.84
CA PRO A 134 21.69 2.97 11.42
C PRO A 134 20.51 2.50 10.53
N GLN A 135 20.40 3.09 9.33
CA GLN A 135 19.51 2.54 8.31
C GLN A 135 20.02 1.16 7.89
N PRO A 136 19.16 0.12 7.90
CA PRO A 136 19.59 -1.25 7.60
C PRO A 136 19.91 -1.46 6.10
N PHE A 137 19.35 -0.62 5.23
CA PHE A 137 19.55 -0.64 3.77
C PHE A 137 19.13 0.70 3.16
N GLU A 138 19.56 0.97 1.92
CA GLU A 138 19.04 2.10 1.15
C GLU A 138 17.65 1.77 0.60
N TRP A 139 16.69 2.69 0.77
CA TRP A 139 15.33 2.52 0.31
C TRP A 139 14.80 3.76 -0.38
N ASP A 140 13.80 3.56 -1.24
CA ASP A 140 13.09 4.64 -1.92
C ASP A 140 11.62 4.24 -2.16
N LEU A 141 10.87 5.15 -2.78
CA LEU A 141 9.46 5.02 -3.11
C LEU A 141 9.26 5.00 -4.62
N GLN A 142 8.30 4.19 -5.05
CA GLN A 142 7.74 4.27 -6.39
C GLN A 142 6.21 4.12 -6.34
N VAL A 143 5.52 4.60 -7.38
CA VAL A 143 4.09 4.27 -7.58
C VAL A 143 3.89 2.76 -7.64
N ILE A 144 2.70 2.28 -7.26
CA ILE A 144 2.37 0.86 -7.40
C ILE A 144 2.32 0.52 -8.91
N PRO A 145 2.83 -0.65 -9.33
CA PRO A 145 2.76 -1.08 -10.72
C PRO A 145 1.33 -1.12 -11.25
N SER A 146 1.19 -0.94 -12.56
CA SER A 146 -0.13 -1.00 -13.22
C SER A 146 -0.66 -2.43 -13.32
N HIS A 147 -1.96 -2.59 -13.09
CA HIS A 147 -2.75 -3.78 -13.38
C HIS A 147 -3.28 -3.73 -14.83
N PRO A 148 -3.87 -4.81 -15.37
CA PRO A 148 -4.41 -4.83 -16.74
C PRO A 148 -5.35 -3.67 -17.08
N GLU A 149 -6.25 -3.29 -16.16
CA GLU A 149 -7.19 -2.18 -16.36
C GLU A 149 -6.59 -0.79 -16.02
N GLY A 150 -5.31 -0.73 -15.65
CA GLY A 150 -4.60 0.52 -15.34
C GLY A 150 -4.07 0.61 -13.90
N LYS A 151 -3.97 1.84 -13.39
CA LYS A 151 -3.37 2.12 -12.08
C LYS A 151 -4.44 2.24 -11.01
N PHE A 152 -4.41 1.31 -10.06
CA PHE A 152 -5.31 1.28 -8.91
C PHE A 152 -4.49 1.28 -7.63
N THR A 153 -4.90 2.08 -6.65
CA THR A 153 -4.25 2.14 -5.34
C THR A 153 -5.30 2.06 -4.25
N GLY A 154 -4.97 1.35 -3.17
CA GLY A 154 -5.84 1.31 -2.02
C GLY A 154 -5.73 2.61 -1.26
N MET A 155 -6.81 3.37 -1.19
CA MET A 155 -6.85 4.62 -0.46
C MET A 155 -8.09 4.71 0.41
N GLY A 156 -7.89 4.77 1.73
CA GLY A 156 -8.90 5.18 2.68
C GLY A 156 -9.02 6.70 2.76
N THR A 157 -10.25 7.19 2.89
CA THR A 157 -10.50 8.56 3.34
C THR A 157 -10.90 8.52 4.80
N TYR A 158 -10.27 9.35 5.64
CA TYR A 158 -10.81 9.67 6.95
C TYR A 158 -11.41 11.07 6.90
N GLY A 159 -12.57 11.24 7.52
CA GLY A 159 -13.28 12.50 7.62
C GLY A 159 -13.55 12.84 9.08
N PHE A 160 -13.71 14.12 9.36
CA PHE A 160 -14.12 14.59 10.69
C PHE A 160 -15.61 14.91 10.67
N ALA A 161 -16.32 14.48 11.71
CA ALA A 161 -17.74 14.74 11.90
C ALA A 161 -17.99 15.28 13.31
N VAL A 162 -18.98 16.16 13.44
CA VAL A 162 -19.47 16.62 14.73
C VAL A 162 -20.68 15.78 15.11
N SER A 163 -20.63 15.11 16.26
CA SER A 163 -21.76 14.37 16.80
C SER A 163 -22.94 15.30 17.09
N SER A 164 -24.16 14.85 16.80
CA SER A 164 -25.39 15.56 17.16
C SER A 164 -25.56 15.76 18.67
N ASN A 165 -24.83 14.99 19.49
CA ASN A 165 -24.86 15.05 20.96
C ASN A 165 -23.75 15.94 21.56
N ALA A 166 -22.98 16.65 20.73
CA ALA A 166 -21.89 17.48 21.22
C ALA A 166 -22.42 18.60 22.12
N GLN A 167 -21.84 18.73 23.32
CA GLN A 167 -22.25 19.72 24.31
C GLN A 167 -21.95 21.16 23.87
N ASN A 168 -21.01 21.32 22.94
CA ASN A 168 -20.68 22.62 22.34
C ASN A 168 -20.48 22.46 20.82
N LEU A 169 -21.61 22.52 20.11
CA LEU A 169 -21.65 22.33 18.65
C LEU A 169 -20.78 23.36 17.91
N GLN A 170 -20.80 24.62 18.34
CA GLN A 170 -20.05 25.69 17.67
C GLN A 170 -18.54 25.46 17.77
N VAL A 171 -18.03 25.14 18.98
CA VAL A 171 -16.60 24.87 19.17
C VAL A 171 -16.15 23.62 18.43
N ALA A 172 -16.95 22.54 18.48
CA ALA A 172 -16.65 21.33 17.73
C ALA A 172 -16.63 21.60 16.21
N TRP A 173 -17.54 22.42 15.70
CA TRP A 173 -17.57 22.82 14.30
C TRP A 173 -16.38 23.69 13.90
N ASP A 174 -16.00 24.65 14.75
CA ASP A 174 -14.82 25.48 14.53
C ASP A 174 -13.54 24.63 14.50
N PHE A 175 -13.45 23.60 15.34
CA PHE A 175 -12.34 22.65 15.30
C PHE A 175 -12.31 21.83 14.00
N VAL A 176 -13.44 21.29 13.55
CA VAL A 176 -13.52 20.56 12.27
C VAL A 176 -13.13 21.47 11.09
N LYS A 177 -13.57 22.72 11.08
CA LYS A 177 -13.13 23.71 10.07
C LYS A 177 -11.62 23.95 10.12
N HIS A 178 -11.05 24.05 11.32
CA HIS A 178 -9.61 24.20 11.48
C HIS A 178 -8.84 22.98 10.95
N LEU A 179 -9.29 21.75 11.24
CA LEU A 179 -8.67 20.53 10.71
C LEU A 179 -8.69 20.45 9.18
N ALA A 180 -9.69 21.07 8.54
CA ALA A 180 -9.80 21.19 7.09
C ALA A 180 -9.04 22.40 6.50
N SER A 181 -8.41 23.23 7.33
CA SER A 181 -7.62 24.40 6.87
C SER A 181 -6.32 23.98 6.20
N ALA A 182 -5.76 24.85 5.36
CA ALA A 182 -4.48 24.59 4.70
C ALA A 182 -3.35 24.35 5.71
N GLU A 183 -3.30 25.12 6.78
CA GLU A 183 -2.32 24.99 7.86
C GLU A 183 -2.36 23.59 8.50
N ALA A 184 -3.53 23.14 8.94
CA ALA A 184 -3.68 21.83 9.58
C ALA A 184 -3.39 20.67 8.60
N GLN A 185 -3.82 20.79 7.35
CA GLN A 185 -3.56 19.78 6.32
C GLN A 185 -2.07 19.66 5.99
N LEU A 186 -1.35 20.78 5.93
CA LEU A 186 0.11 20.79 5.76
C LEU A 186 0.82 20.16 6.97
N ALA A 187 0.36 20.44 8.19
CA ALA A 187 0.91 19.82 9.40
C ALA A 187 0.71 18.28 9.43
N ILE A 188 -0.46 17.81 8.99
CA ILE A 188 -0.75 16.37 8.83
C ILE A 188 0.19 15.74 7.79
N ALA A 189 0.34 16.39 6.62
CA ALA A 189 1.19 15.90 5.54
C ALA A 189 2.66 15.84 5.92
N ALA A 190 3.17 16.88 6.61
CA ALA A 190 4.57 16.96 7.04
C ALA A 190 4.96 15.83 8.01
N ASN A 191 4.00 15.27 8.76
CA ASN A 191 4.21 14.13 9.65
C ASN A 191 3.82 12.79 9.02
N TYR A 192 3.54 12.77 7.71
CA TYR A 192 3.14 11.60 6.94
C TYR A 192 1.82 10.94 7.39
N ALA A 193 1.02 11.64 8.20
CA ALA A 193 -0.21 11.10 8.78
C ALA A 193 -1.36 11.00 7.74
N GLY A 194 -1.25 11.72 6.63
CA GLY A 194 -2.20 11.66 5.53
C GLY A 194 -1.80 12.56 4.37
N THR A 195 -2.41 12.32 3.21
CA THR A 195 -2.32 13.23 2.07
C THR A 195 -3.38 14.33 2.22
N PRO A 196 -3.06 15.61 1.94
CA PRO A 196 -4.02 16.70 2.06
C PRO A 196 -5.31 16.46 1.26
N LEU A 197 -6.47 16.71 1.89
CA LEU A 197 -7.78 16.63 1.24
C LEU A 197 -8.04 17.83 0.30
N LEU A 198 -7.38 18.96 0.57
CA LEU A 198 -7.53 20.19 -0.22
C LEU A 198 -6.80 20.05 -1.56
N ARG A 199 -7.54 20.10 -2.66
CA ARG A 199 -6.96 20.04 -4.02
C ARG A 199 -5.96 21.17 -4.29
N SER A 200 -6.11 22.31 -3.61
CA SER A 200 -5.20 23.46 -3.70
C SER A 200 -3.81 23.19 -3.12
N LEU A 201 -3.58 22.05 -2.46
CA LEU A 201 -2.31 21.65 -1.86
C LEU A 201 -1.64 20.48 -2.60
N ARG A 202 -2.00 20.23 -3.87
CA ARG A 202 -1.47 19.11 -4.67
C ARG A 202 -0.15 19.41 -5.40
N GLU A 203 0.31 20.65 -5.36
CA GLU A 203 1.58 21.10 -5.93
C GLU A 203 2.74 20.95 -4.94
#